data_AF-A0A8B7N4B5-F1
#
_entry.id   AF-A0A8B7N4B5-F1
#
_cell.length_a   1.000
_cell.length_b   1.000
_cell.length_c   1.000
_cell.angle_alpha   90.00
_cell.angle_beta   90.00
_cell.angle_gamma   90.00
#
_symmetry.space_group_name_H-M   'P 1'
#
loop_
_entity.id
_entity.type
_entity.pdbx_description
1 polymer ?
#
loop_
_entity_poly.entity_id
_entity_poly.type
_entity_poly.pdbx_seq_one_letter_code
_entity_poly.pdbx_strand_id
1 'polypeptide(L)'
;MALLRFSVLVLLLGYSNAHSAGAPSSACNSLTPDHGPGTTITSGGQPPYTLDAPARVAPGAATTVSISGAPFKGFIVRAMDAQGNNGGASFLPGTGYQTLDCNAPDDTATHVFSGNGVNSVKLQWSAPKQPGMYRIVATIVKSYSEIYTGYFTDVRVQ
;
A
#
# COMPACT_ATOMS: atom_id res chain seq x y z
N MET A 1 38.03 -34.26 -12.71
CA MET A 1 37.51 -33.70 -11.44
C MET A 1 37.18 -32.19 -11.49
N ALA A 2 37.13 -31.56 -12.68
CA ALA A 2 36.72 -30.14 -12.80
C ALA A 2 35.21 -29.97 -13.11
N LEU A 3 34.57 -30.98 -13.71
CA LEU A 3 33.16 -30.95 -14.10
C LEU A 3 32.18 -31.03 -12.91
N LEU A 4 32.55 -31.72 -11.83
CA LEU A 4 31.74 -31.77 -10.59
C LEU A 4 31.70 -30.44 -9.84
N ARG A 5 32.69 -29.56 -10.04
CA ARG A 5 32.79 -28.27 -9.33
C ARG A 5 31.84 -27.22 -9.92
N PHE A 6 31.50 -27.34 -11.19
CA PHE A 6 30.55 -26.43 -11.85
C PHE A 6 29.09 -26.77 -11.51
N SER A 7 28.78 -28.06 -11.32
CA SER A 7 27.43 -28.52 -10.98
C SER A 7 26.95 -28.07 -9.60
N VAL A 8 27.86 -27.86 -8.64
CA VAL A 8 27.51 -27.38 -7.30
C VAL A 8 27.19 -25.87 -7.27
N LEU A 9 27.77 -25.07 -8.18
CA LEU A 9 27.57 -23.61 -8.18
C LEU A 9 26.18 -23.20 -8.73
N VAL A 10 25.54 -24.04 -9.55
CA VAL A 10 24.23 -23.75 -10.16
C VAL A 10 23.05 -24.04 -9.21
N LEU A 11 23.27 -24.83 -8.16
CA LEU A 11 22.23 -25.21 -7.18
C LEU A 11 22.00 -24.18 -6.06
N LEU A 12 22.76 -23.07 -6.05
CA LEU A 12 22.60 -21.96 -5.11
C LEU A 12 21.84 -20.75 -5.69
N LEU A 13 21.16 -20.93 -6.84
CA LEU A 13 20.17 -19.96 -7.31
C LEU A 13 18.99 -19.96 -6.33
N GLY A 14 19.15 -19.23 -5.23
CA GLY A 14 18.11 -19.00 -4.25
C GLY A 14 16.91 -18.41 -4.95
N TYR A 15 15.78 -19.11 -4.89
CA TYR A 15 14.49 -18.61 -5.34
C TYR A 15 14.13 -17.41 -4.46
N SER A 16 14.46 -16.20 -4.92
CA SER A 16 13.92 -14.97 -4.34
C SER A 16 12.45 -14.90 -4.70
N ASN A 17 11.59 -15.42 -3.83
CA ASN A 17 10.14 -15.26 -3.95
C ASN A 17 9.81 -13.79 -3.76
N ALA A 18 9.59 -13.07 -4.86
CA ALA A 18 9.04 -11.73 -4.80
C ALA A 18 7.55 -11.86 -4.42
N HIS A 19 7.18 -11.43 -3.22
CA HIS A 19 5.83 -11.56 -2.69
C HIS A 19 4.85 -10.68 -3.48
N SER A 20 4.12 -11.27 -4.43
CA SER A 20 3.01 -10.59 -5.16
C SER A 20 1.67 -10.68 -4.44
N ALA A 21 1.61 -11.35 -3.27
CA ALA A 21 0.36 -11.67 -2.60
C ALA A 21 -0.28 -10.51 -1.82
N GLY A 22 0.40 -9.35 -1.74
CA GLY A 22 -0.04 -8.23 -0.93
C GLY A 22 0.22 -8.41 0.57
N ALA A 23 -0.16 -7.41 1.35
CA ALA A 23 -0.05 -7.41 2.79
C ALA A 23 -1.06 -8.41 3.42
N PRO A 24 -0.69 -9.13 4.48
CA PRO A 24 -1.62 -9.94 5.25
C PRO A 24 -2.51 -9.06 6.13
N SER A 25 -3.66 -9.59 6.59
CA SER A 25 -4.55 -8.91 7.53
C SER A 25 -3.90 -8.59 8.88
N SER A 26 -2.81 -9.27 9.26
CA SER A 26 -2.05 -8.91 10.47
C SER A 26 -1.44 -7.50 10.41
N ALA A 27 -1.16 -6.99 9.21
CA ALA A 27 -0.62 -5.65 9.01
C ALA A 27 -1.67 -4.53 9.17
N CYS A 28 -2.95 -4.85 9.35
CA CYS A 28 -4.03 -3.87 9.45
C CYS A 28 -3.89 -2.88 10.62
N ASN A 29 -3.38 -3.36 11.75
CA ASN A 29 -3.27 -2.55 12.97
C ASN A 29 -2.07 -1.62 12.94
N SER A 30 -0.94 -2.10 12.42
CA SER A 30 0.32 -1.35 12.37
C SER A 30 0.45 -0.53 11.08
N LEU A 31 -0.25 -0.94 10.02
CA LEU A 31 -0.05 -0.50 8.64
C LEU A 31 1.41 -0.66 8.21
N THR A 32 2.16 -1.58 8.81
CA THR A 32 3.55 -1.87 8.48
C THR A 32 3.75 -3.36 8.29
N PRO A 33 4.69 -3.80 7.43
CA PRO A 33 5.08 -5.20 7.38
C PRO A 33 5.54 -5.73 8.75
N ASP A 34 5.05 -6.91 9.15
CA ASP A 34 5.36 -7.51 10.48
C ASP A 34 6.70 -8.27 10.52
N HIS A 35 7.49 -8.26 9.44
CA HIS A 35 8.73 -9.03 9.32
C HIS A 35 9.82 -8.29 8.54
N GLY A 36 11.06 -8.45 9.00
CA GLY A 36 12.29 -7.96 8.36
C GLY A 36 13.09 -6.95 9.19
N PRO A 37 14.39 -6.79 8.92
CA PRO A 37 15.27 -5.86 9.63
C PRO A 37 15.06 -4.40 9.16
N GLY A 38 13.94 -4.11 8.50
CA GLY A 38 13.77 -2.87 7.77
C GLY A 38 13.63 -1.67 8.67
N THR A 39 14.32 -0.60 8.28
CA THR A 39 14.20 0.69 8.94
C THR A 39 12.89 1.33 8.49
N THR A 40 11.99 1.56 9.45
CA THR A 40 10.82 2.41 9.22
C THR A 40 11.25 3.87 9.19
N ILE A 41 11.14 4.49 8.03
CA ILE A 41 11.37 5.92 7.82
C ILE A 41 10.01 6.61 7.93
N THR A 42 9.79 7.34 9.01
CA THR A 42 8.61 8.20 9.12
C THR A 42 8.86 9.45 8.29
N SER A 43 8.32 9.47 7.08
CA SER A 43 8.53 10.59 6.15
C SER A 43 7.58 11.75 6.41
N GLY A 44 6.45 11.56 7.09
CA GLY A 44 5.48 12.64 7.34
C GLY A 44 5.03 13.33 6.04
N GLY A 45 4.87 12.56 4.96
CA GLY A 45 4.53 13.08 3.63
C GLY A 45 5.70 13.70 2.84
N GLN A 46 6.94 13.59 3.30
CA GLN A 46 8.13 14.09 2.59
C GLN A 46 8.61 13.11 1.50
N PRO A 47 9.48 13.55 0.56
CA PRO A 47 10.03 12.70 -0.52
C PRO A 47 10.57 11.36 0.01
N PRO A 48 10.49 10.26 -0.78
CA PRO A 48 10.46 10.26 -2.25
C PRO A 48 9.11 9.92 -2.90
N TYR A 49 8.02 9.88 -2.13
CA TYR A 49 6.69 9.52 -2.62
C TYR A 49 5.65 10.62 -2.40
N THR A 50 4.58 10.55 -3.17
CA THR A 50 3.39 11.40 -3.04
C THR A 50 2.16 10.50 -2.96
N LEU A 51 1.30 10.77 -1.98
CA LEU A 51 -0.05 10.23 -1.88
C LEU A 51 -1.03 11.36 -2.22
N ASP A 52 -1.78 11.21 -3.29
CA ASP A 52 -2.67 12.25 -3.80
C ASP A 52 -4.11 11.75 -3.94
N ALA A 53 -5.06 12.63 -3.64
CA ALA A 53 -6.49 12.43 -3.80
C ALA A 53 -7.18 13.80 -3.92
N PRO A 54 -8.37 13.92 -4.54
CA PRO A 54 -9.08 15.18 -4.56
C PRO A 54 -9.43 15.66 -3.15
N ALA A 55 -9.20 16.96 -2.89
CA ALA A 55 -9.49 17.55 -1.58
C ALA A 55 -10.99 17.52 -1.21
N ARG A 56 -11.87 17.41 -2.21
CA ARG A 56 -13.33 17.40 -2.05
C ARG A 56 -13.95 16.37 -2.97
N VAL A 57 -14.92 15.60 -2.46
CA VAL A 57 -15.61 14.55 -3.20
C VAL A 57 -17.09 14.56 -2.81
N ALA A 58 -17.98 14.34 -3.77
CA ALA A 58 -19.40 14.22 -3.49
C ALA A 58 -19.71 12.93 -2.70
N PRO A 59 -20.70 12.93 -1.80
CA PRO A 59 -21.10 11.72 -1.07
C PRO A 59 -21.42 10.56 -2.01
N GLY A 60 -20.83 9.38 -1.77
CA GLY A 60 -21.04 8.18 -2.58
C GLY A 60 -20.30 8.16 -3.92
N ALA A 61 -19.50 9.18 -4.26
CA ALA A 61 -18.76 9.20 -5.51
C ALA A 61 -17.49 8.33 -5.43
N ALA A 62 -17.15 7.68 -6.54
CA ALA A 62 -15.85 7.04 -6.72
C ALA A 62 -14.82 8.08 -7.20
N THR A 63 -13.61 8.01 -6.67
CA THR A 63 -12.49 8.87 -7.07
C THR A 63 -11.17 8.11 -7.08
N THR A 64 -10.15 8.71 -7.68
CA THR A 64 -8.81 8.13 -7.73
C THR A 64 -7.94 8.63 -6.60
N VAL A 65 -7.34 7.69 -5.87
CA VAL A 65 -6.21 7.91 -4.98
C VAL A 65 -4.96 7.41 -5.69
N SER A 66 -3.89 8.19 -5.71
CA SER A 66 -2.65 7.78 -6.39
C SER A 66 -1.47 7.79 -5.45
N ILE A 67 -0.61 6.79 -5.61
CA ILE A 67 0.75 6.79 -5.06
C ILE A 67 1.68 6.99 -6.25
N SER A 68 2.66 7.89 -6.13
CA SER A 68 3.67 8.11 -7.16
C SER A 68 5.02 8.48 -6.56
N GLY A 69 6.11 8.32 -7.33
CA GLY A 69 7.44 8.77 -6.94
C GLY A 69 8.55 7.83 -7.41
N ALA A 70 9.53 7.59 -6.52
CA ALA A 70 10.56 6.57 -6.73
C ALA A 70 9.93 5.17 -6.95
N PRO A 71 10.67 4.18 -7.50
CA PRO A 71 10.16 2.82 -7.57
C PRO A 71 9.81 2.27 -6.18
N PHE A 72 8.66 1.62 -6.05
CA PHE A 72 8.22 0.91 -4.86
C PHE A 72 7.69 -0.48 -5.19
N LYS A 73 7.89 -1.42 -4.28
CA LYS A 73 7.56 -2.85 -4.44
C LYS A 73 6.27 -3.26 -3.75
N GLY A 74 5.77 -2.44 -2.84
CA GLY A 74 4.49 -2.69 -2.20
C GLY A 74 3.95 -1.47 -1.49
N PHE A 75 2.70 -1.59 -1.07
CA PHE A 75 2.03 -0.60 -0.24
C PHE A 75 0.89 -1.25 0.53
N ILE A 76 0.45 -0.55 1.57
CA ILE A 76 -0.86 -0.72 2.20
C ILE A 76 -1.46 0.68 2.39
N VAL A 77 -2.71 0.87 1.97
CA VAL A 77 -3.46 2.13 2.05
C VAL A 77 -4.76 1.89 2.76
N ARG A 78 -5.09 2.73 3.73
CA ARG A 78 -6.34 2.61 4.49
C ARG A 78 -7.06 3.96 4.54
N ALA A 79 -8.38 3.92 4.42
CA ALA A 79 -9.24 5.10 4.56
C ALA A 79 -9.94 5.08 5.92
N MET A 80 -9.91 6.21 6.64
CA MET A 80 -10.51 6.33 7.96
C MET A 80 -11.25 7.66 8.13
N ASP A 81 -12.30 7.69 8.94
CA ASP A 81 -12.96 8.90 9.42
C ASP A 81 -12.12 9.61 10.50
N ALA A 82 -12.64 10.73 11.00
CA ALA A 82 -11.98 11.53 12.05
C ALA A 82 -11.81 10.78 13.38
N GLN A 83 -12.52 9.67 13.59
CA GLN A 83 -12.44 8.82 14.77
C GLN A 83 -11.51 7.61 14.57
N GLY A 84 -10.93 7.45 13.38
CA GLY A 84 -10.08 6.30 13.04
C GLY A 84 -10.85 5.04 12.66
N ASN A 85 -12.18 5.12 12.49
CA ASN A 85 -12.99 4.03 11.97
C ASN A 85 -13.07 4.13 10.44
N ASN A 86 -13.59 3.12 9.73
CA ASN A 86 -13.68 3.22 8.27
C ASN A 86 -14.71 4.27 7.80
N GLY A 87 -15.70 4.62 8.63
CA GLY A 87 -16.75 5.58 8.31
C GLY A 87 -17.55 5.26 7.04
N GLY A 88 -17.61 3.98 6.64
CA GLY A 88 -18.25 3.54 5.39
C GLY A 88 -17.42 3.79 4.13
N ALA A 89 -16.18 4.23 4.25
CA ALA A 89 -15.25 4.37 3.14
C ALA A 89 -14.71 3.00 2.73
N SER A 90 -14.51 2.79 1.43
CA SER A 90 -13.94 1.56 0.88
C SER A 90 -13.13 1.80 -0.39
N PHE A 91 -12.31 0.84 -0.77
CA PHE A 91 -11.66 0.76 -2.06
C PHE A 91 -12.42 -0.20 -2.98
N LEU A 92 -12.37 0.06 -4.28
CA LEU A 92 -12.85 -0.90 -5.28
C LEU A 92 -11.65 -1.73 -5.76
N PRO A 93 -11.79 -3.04 -6.01
CA PRO A 93 -10.72 -3.84 -6.61
C PRO A 93 -10.28 -3.26 -7.97
N GLY A 94 -9.00 -3.43 -8.30
CA GLY A 94 -8.47 -2.92 -9.56
C GLY A 94 -7.18 -3.61 -10.00
N THR A 95 -6.53 -3.05 -11.02
CA THR A 95 -5.32 -3.65 -11.58
C THR A 95 -4.10 -3.27 -10.75
N GLY A 96 -3.31 -4.27 -10.36
CA GLY A 96 -2.07 -4.08 -9.59
C GLY A 96 -2.29 -3.89 -8.09
N TYR A 97 -3.52 -3.99 -7.60
CA TYR A 97 -3.83 -4.02 -6.18
C TYR A 97 -5.09 -4.84 -5.90
N GLN A 98 -5.26 -5.22 -4.64
CA GLN A 98 -6.47 -5.86 -4.12
C GLN A 98 -6.90 -5.17 -2.83
N THR A 99 -8.11 -5.48 -2.40
CA THR A 99 -8.66 -4.99 -1.14
C THR A 99 -8.42 -5.98 0.00
N LEU A 100 -8.46 -5.46 1.23
CA LEU A 100 -8.39 -6.21 2.47
C LEU A 100 -9.49 -5.71 3.41
N ASP A 101 -10.03 -6.63 4.19
CA ASP A 101 -10.99 -6.33 5.25
C ASP A 101 -10.22 -6.18 6.56
N CYS A 102 -9.86 -4.94 6.92
CA CYS A 102 -9.19 -4.67 8.19
C CYS A 102 -10.20 -4.44 9.31
N ASN A 103 -10.95 -3.33 9.24
CA ASN A 103 -12.01 -3.03 10.20
C ASN A 103 -13.40 -3.15 9.58
N ALA A 104 -13.49 -3.03 8.27
CA ALA A 104 -14.72 -3.15 7.49
C ALA A 104 -14.40 -3.70 6.09
N PRO A 105 -15.42 -4.18 5.35
CA PRO A 105 -15.23 -4.67 4.00
C PRO A 105 -14.53 -3.65 3.10
N ASP A 106 -13.47 -4.10 2.44
CA ASP A 106 -12.69 -3.33 1.47
C ASP A 106 -12.14 -1.98 1.98
N ASP A 107 -11.99 -1.78 3.30
CA ASP A 107 -11.52 -0.52 3.87
C ASP A 107 -10.04 -0.21 3.62
N THR A 108 -9.32 -1.22 3.11
CA THR A 108 -7.87 -1.20 2.92
C THR A 108 -7.50 -1.75 1.55
N ALA A 109 -6.47 -1.20 0.93
CA ALA A 109 -5.92 -1.67 -0.34
C ALA A 109 -4.43 -2.03 -0.20
N THR A 110 -4.01 -3.10 -0.87
CA THR A 110 -2.61 -3.55 -0.93
C THR A 110 -2.20 -3.93 -2.36
N HIS A 111 -0.91 -3.83 -2.68
CA HIS A 111 -0.33 -4.27 -3.94
C HIS A 111 -0.61 -5.75 -4.28
N VAL A 112 -0.70 -6.07 -5.59
CA VAL A 112 -0.63 -7.45 -6.12
C VAL A 112 0.35 -7.60 -7.28
N PHE A 113 1.52 -6.97 -7.16
CA PHE A 113 2.60 -7.08 -8.14
C PHE A 113 3.90 -7.52 -7.49
N SER A 114 4.79 -8.10 -8.29
CA SER A 114 6.13 -8.53 -7.89
C SER A 114 7.20 -7.98 -8.83
N GLY A 115 8.47 -8.16 -8.47
CA GLY A 115 9.62 -7.81 -9.32
C GLY A 115 10.24 -6.46 -8.98
N ASN A 116 10.56 -5.67 -9.99
CA ASN A 116 11.36 -4.43 -9.87
C ASN A 116 10.61 -3.25 -9.23
N GLY A 117 9.32 -3.43 -8.93
CA GLY A 117 8.45 -2.38 -8.41
C GLY A 117 7.85 -1.50 -9.51
N VAL A 118 7.00 -0.57 -9.09
CA VAL A 118 6.32 0.40 -9.94
C VAL A 118 6.59 1.81 -9.43
N ASN A 119 6.48 2.80 -10.31
CA ASN A 119 6.60 4.21 -9.93
C ASN A 119 5.26 4.86 -9.62
N SER A 120 4.14 4.20 -9.96
CA SER A 120 2.81 4.71 -9.69
C SER A 120 1.78 3.59 -9.60
N VAL A 121 0.75 3.81 -8.78
CA VAL A 121 -0.49 3.03 -8.75
C VAL A 121 -1.67 3.99 -8.58
N LYS A 122 -2.82 3.63 -9.15
CA LYS A 122 -4.08 4.35 -9.03
C LYS A 122 -5.12 3.43 -8.39
N LEU A 123 -5.54 3.78 -7.19
CA LEU A 123 -6.57 3.08 -6.42
C LEU A 123 -7.90 3.80 -6.62
N GLN A 124 -8.98 3.04 -6.76
CA GLN A 124 -10.32 3.59 -6.80
C GLN A 124 -10.88 3.59 -5.38
N TRP A 125 -11.12 4.78 -4.84
CA TRP A 125 -11.71 4.98 -3.53
C TRP A 125 -13.18 5.37 -3.67
N SER A 126 -14.06 4.63 -3.00
CA SER A 126 -15.50 4.91 -2.92
C SER A 126 -15.76 5.74 -1.68
N ALA A 127 -16.10 7.02 -1.89
CA ALA A 127 -16.43 7.92 -0.81
C ALA A 127 -17.72 7.46 -0.11
N PRO A 128 -17.77 7.52 1.24
CA PRO A 128 -19.00 7.21 1.97
C PRO A 128 -20.11 8.22 1.66
N LYS A 129 -21.34 7.84 2.01
CA LYS A 129 -22.50 8.74 1.92
C LYS A 129 -22.53 9.79 3.04
N GLN A 130 -21.83 9.52 4.14
CA GLN A 130 -21.79 10.40 5.30
C GLN A 130 -20.80 11.55 5.04
N PRO A 131 -21.24 12.81 5.04
CA PRO A 131 -20.35 13.96 4.92
C PRO A 131 -19.36 14.01 6.07
N GLY A 132 -18.15 14.49 5.80
CA GLY A 132 -17.10 14.54 6.81
C GLY A 132 -15.71 14.67 6.24
N MET A 133 -14.73 14.73 7.13
CA MET A 133 -13.32 14.62 6.77
C MET A 133 -12.90 13.16 6.89
N TYR A 134 -12.28 12.65 5.84
CA TYR A 134 -11.71 11.32 5.80
C TYR A 134 -10.23 11.43 5.52
N ARG A 135 -9.43 10.67 6.27
CA ARG A 135 -8.00 10.59 6.09
C ARG A 135 -7.65 9.29 5.39
N ILE A 136 -6.92 9.40 4.30
CA ILE A 136 -6.33 8.27 3.59
C ILE A 136 -4.87 8.22 3.98
N VAL A 137 -4.45 7.13 4.61
CA VAL A 137 -3.06 6.91 5.05
C VAL A 137 -2.40 5.82 4.22
N ALA A 138 -1.10 5.93 4.01
CA ALA A 138 -0.33 4.95 3.27
C ALA A 138 1.01 4.63 3.93
N THR A 139 1.39 3.36 3.81
CA THR A 139 2.75 2.87 3.99
C THR A 139 3.25 2.32 2.67
N ILE A 140 4.48 2.68 2.30
CA ILE A 140 5.09 2.37 1.01
C ILE A 140 6.37 1.59 1.25
N VAL A 141 6.52 0.45 0.57
CA VAL A 141 7.67 -0.44 0.70
C VAL A 141 8.55 -0.28 -0.54
N LYS A 142 9.75 0.28 -0.36
CA LYS A 142 10.75 0.38 -1.43
C LYS A 142 11.52 -0.92 -1.60
N SER A 143 11.95 -1.49 -0.47
CA SER A 143 12.71 -2.73 -0.38
C SER A 143 12.41 -3.42 0.95
N TYR A 144 12.90 -4.65 1.13
CA TYR A 144 12.74 -5.40 2.39
C TYR A 144 13.29 -4.63 3.61
N SER A 145 14.25 -3.72 3.40
CA SER A 145 14.87 -2.94 4.46
C SER A 145 14.49 -1.46 4.51
N GLU A 146 13.66 -0.98 3.57
CA GLU A 146 13.28 0.44 3.47
C GLU A 146 11.76 0.57 3.36
N ILE A 147 11.12 0.93 4.47
CA ILE A 147 9.68 1.09 4.62
C ILE A 147 9.39 2.54 4.97
N TYR A 148 8.50 3.19 4.24
CA TYR A 148 8.17 4.59 4.42
C TYR A 148 6.72 4.75 4.92
N THR A 149 6.56 5.40 6.06
CA THR A 149 5.27 5.61 6.73
C THR A 149 4.95 7.10 6.87
N GLY A 150 3.72 7.39 7.32
CA GLY A 150 3.28 8.76 7.60
C GLY A 150 2.88 9.55 6.35
N TYR A 151 2.63 8.88 5.22
CA TYR A 151 1.93 9.49 4.09
C TYR A 151 0.46 9.54 4.41
N PHE A 152 -0.15 10.71 4.27
CA PHE A 152 -1.59 10.87 4.37
C PHE A 152 -2.08 11.99 3.46
N THR A 153 -3.35 11.90 3.08
CA THR A 153 -4.11 12.99 2.45
C THR A 153 -5.50 13.04 3.05
N ASP A 154 -6.05 14.24 3.19
CA ASP A 154 -7.37 14.47 3.75
C ASP A 154 -8.36 14.79 2.63
N VAL A 155 -9.46 14.06 2.60
CA VAL A 155 -10.54 14.21 1.63
C VAL A 155 -11.81 14.64 2.35
N ARG A 156 -12.41 15.75 1.90
CA ARG A 156 -13.68 16.23 2.43
C ARG A 156 -14.84 15.71 1.60
N VAL A 157 -15.71 14.92 2.21
CA VAL A 157 -16.96 14.46 1.60
C VAL A 157 -18.06 15.48 1.87
N GLN A 158 -18.59 16.11 0.82
CA GLN A 158 -19.63 17.15 0.90
C GLN A 158 -20.30 17.44 -0.44
#